data_AF-A0A1I3KUC8-F1
#
_entry.id   AF-A0A1I3KUC8-F1
#
_cell.length_a   1.000
_cell.length_b   1.000
_cell.length_c   1.000
_cell.angle_alpha   90.00
_cell.angle_beta   90.00
_cell.angle_gamma   90.00
#
_symmetry.space_group_name_H-M   'P 1'
#
loop_
_entity.id
_entity.type
_entity.pdbx_description
1 polymer ?
#
loop_
_entity_poly.entity_id
_entity_poly.type
_entity_poly.pdbx_seq_one_letter_code
_entity_poly.pdbx_strand_id
1 'polypeptide(L)'
;MDNNNGIIPGFDNDKDDSLTISLRKAEGVPHGMFIYLSGYIDTYNSSFFQKQIQKVMDAGFINLIFNCSSLNYVSSTGIGSFTVFLKVVKPKGGDVILLEIQPKVYEVFQLLGFSQFFNIKSTADEAIAFFNNGGATTSSSVFPLVISCLVCNKKLRATKSGRFRCSGCRSILAINEMGEVSLG
;
A
#
# COMPACT_ATOMS: atom_id res chain seq x y z
N MET A 1 24.66 -2.50 -10.60
CA MET A 1 23.23 -2.21 -10.81
C MET A 1 22.76 -3.17 -11.86
N ASP A 2 21.76 -3.99 -11.55
CA ASP A 2 21.22 -4.95 -12.51
C ASP A 2 20.62 -4.19 -13.70
N ASN A 3 20.88 -4.68 -14.91
CA ASN A 3 20.25 -4.17 -16.12
C ASN A 3 18.79 -4.62 -16.12
N ASN A 4 17.83 -3.70 -16.25
CA ASN A 4 16.41 -4.03 -16.30
C ASN A 4 16.12 -5.09 -17.37
N ASN A 5 16.75 -4.99 -18.54
CA ASN A 5 16.59 -5.96 -19.63
C ASN A 5 17.13 -7.37 -19.30
N GLY A 6 18.03 -7.49 -18.32
CA GLY A 6 18.46 -8.78 -17.78
C GLY A 6 17.42 -9.44 -16.87
N ILE A 7 16.46 -8.66 -16.37
CA ILE A 7 15.36 -9.13 -15.53
C ILE A 7 14.09 -9.33 -16.36
N ILE A 8 13.74 -8.34 -17.19
CA ILE A 8 12.57 -8.34 -18.08
C ILE A 8 13.03 -7.92 -19.47
N PRO A 9 13.06 -8.83 -20.45
CA PRO A 9 13.49 -8.50 -21.81
C PRO A 9 12.66 -7.35 -22.44
N GLY A 10 13.35 -6.34 -22.98
CA GLY A 10 12.70 -5.21 -23.65
C GLY A 10 12.04 -4.19 -22.71
N PHE A 11 12.35 -4.23 -21.41
CA PHE A 11 11.86 -3.25 -20.45
C PHE A 11 12.29 -1.83 -20.82
N ASP A 12 13.57 -1.65 -21.17
CA ASP A 12 14.15 -0.32 -21.47
C ASP A 12 13.90 0.17 -22.92
N ASN A 13 13.07 -0.54 -23.69
CA ASN A 13 12.74 -0.14 -25.07
C ASN A 13 11.91 1.14 -25.12
N ASP A 14 11.04 1.33 -24.12
CA ASP A 14 10.29 2.56 -23.94
C ASP A 14 10.98 3.40 -22.87
N LYS A 15 11.11 4.71 -23.08
CA LYS A 15 11.71 5.66 -22.14
C LYS A 15 10.80 6.85 -21.92
N ASP A 16 10.96 7.50 -20.78
CA ASP A 16 10.33 8.76 -20.43
C ASP A 16 11.41 9.70 -19.87
N ASP A 17 11.37 10.98 -20.24
CA ASP A 17 12.39 11.95 -19.86
C ASP A 17 12.28 12.39 -18.39
N SER A 18 11.11 12.20 -17.77
CA SER A 18 10.77 12.69 -16.43
C SER A 18 10.70 11.59 -15.37
N LEU A 19 10.62 10.32 -15.78
CA LEU A 19 10.56 9.16 -14.90
C LEU A 19 11.56 8.08 -15.31
N THR A 20 12.55 7.82 -14.47
CA THR A 20 13.44 6.66 -14.59
C THR A 20 12.98 5.54 -13.65
N ILE A 21 12.94 4.31 -14.16
CA ILE A 21 12.58 3.10 -13.42
C ILE A 21 13.75 2.12 -13.46
N SER A 22 14.22 1.70 -12.29
CA SER A 22 15.23 0.63 -12.17
C SER A 22 14.66 -0.55 -11.39
N LEU A 23 15.00 -1.76 -11.81
CA LEU A 23 14.48 -3.01 -11.25
C LEU A 23 15.56 -3.77 -10.52
N ARG A 24 15.18 -4.40 -9.40
CA ARG A 24 16.01 -5.39 -8.71
C ARG A 24 15.12 -6.46 -8.12
N LYS A 25 15.46 -7.74 -8.32
CA LYS A 25 14.74 -8.84 -7.67
C LYS A 25 14.85 -8.70 -6.15
N ALA A 26 13.73 -8.89 -5.44
CA ALA A 26 13.73 -8.87 -3.99
C ALA A 26 14.14 -10.25 -3.46
N GLU A 27 15.41 -10.40 -3.11
CA GLU A 27 15.92 -11.65 -2.52
C GLU A 27 15.15 -11.98 -1.23
N GLY A 28 14.77 -13.26 -1.08
CA GLY A 28 13.96 -13.72 0.05
C GLY A 28 12.45 -13.48 -0.09
N VAL A 29 11.99 -12.71 -1.08
CA VAL A 29 10.56 -12.50 -1.35
C VAL A 29 10.15 -13.25 -2.63
N PRO A 30 9.34 -14.32 -2.54
CA PRO A 30 8.83 -15.00 -3.73
C PRO A 30 8.08 -14.03 -4.63
N HIS A 31 8.37 -14.05 -5.93
CA HIS A 31 7.77 -13.12 -6.90
C HIS A 31 7.91 -11.64 -6.53
N GLY A 32 8.97 -11.30 -5.78
CA GLY A 32 9.26 -9.95 -5.28
C GLY A 32 10.11 -9.11 -6.21
N MET A 33 9.73 -7.84 -6.39
CA MET A 33 10.47 -6.87 -7.19
C MET A 33 10.61 -5.54 -6.44
N PHE A 34 11.85 -5.07 -6.28
CA PHE A 34 12.15 -3.68 -6.00
C PHE A 34 12.09 -2.87 -7.29
N ILE A 35 11.34 -1.77 -7.25
CA ILE A 35 11.10 -0.85 -8.35
C ILE A 35 11.53 0.53 -7.88
N TYR A 36 12.71 0.97 -8.28
CA TYR A 36 13.25 2.27 -7.91
C TYR A 36 12.71 3.33 -8.85
N LEU A 37 12.02 4.32 -8.30
CA LEU A 37 11.43 5.43 -9.04
C LEU A 37 12.26 6.69 -8.81
N SER A 38 12.70 7.31 -9.90
CA SER A 38 13.44 8.57 -9.86
C SER A 38 12.81 9.58 -10.80
N GLY A 39 12.49 10.77 -10.28
CA GLY A 39 11.88 11.87 -11.03
C GLY A 39 10.44 12.17 -10.62
N TYR A 40 9.54 12.27 -11.59
CA TYR A 40 8.16 12.76 -11.41
C TYR A 40 7.19 11.76 -12.01
N ILE A 41 6.03 11.56 -11.38
CA ILE A 41 4.89 10.88 -12.01
C ILE A 41 3.75 11.88 -12.11
N ASP A 42 3.35 12.21 -13.32
CA ASP A 42 2.28 13.16 -13.59
C ASP A 42 1.23 12.60 -14.56
N THR A 43 0.30 13.45 -14.99
CA THR A 43 -0.75 13.04 -15.91
C THR A 43 -0.23 12.61 -17.28
N TYR A 44 0.87 13.18 -17.75
CA TYR A 44 1.42 12.92 -19.08
C TYR A 44 2.18 11.60 -19.14
N ASN A 45 2.95 11.26 -18.10
CA ASN A 45 3.73 10.02 -18.06
C ASN A 45 3.05 8.84 -17.33
N SER A 46 1.85 9.04 -16.76
CA SER A 46 1.12 8.00 -16.03
C SER A 46 0.85 6.74 -16.88
N SER A 47 0.59 6.89 -18.17
CA SER A 47 0.38 5.77 -19.09
C SER A 47 1.67 4.96 -19.33
N PHE A 48 2.80 5.65 -19.47
CA PHE A 48 4.13 5.03 -19.54
C PHE A 48 4.43 4.25 -18.26
N PHE A 49 4.22 4.86 -17.09
CA PHE A 49 4.43 4.21 -15.80
C PHE A 49 3.59 2.93 -15.68
N GLN A 50 2.29 3.00 -15.99
CA GLN A 50 1.42 1.82 -15.98
C GLN A 50 1.89 0.73 -16.94
N LYS A 51 2.28 1.07 -18.17
CA LYS A 51 2.80 0.10 -19.14
C LYS A 51 4.04 -0.61 -18.61
N GLN A 52 4.97 0.11 -17.99
CA GLN A 52 6.19 -0.49 -17.47
C GLN A 52 5.92 -1.42 -16.29
N ILE A 53 5.08 -1.01 -15.34
CA ILE A 53 4.74 -1.88 -14.20
C ILE A 53 3.89 -3.08 -14.65
N GLN A 54 3.07 -2.93 -15.69
CA GLN A 54 2.37 -4.07 -16.29
C GLN A 54 3.34 -5.14 -16.79
N LYS A 55 4.45 -4.76 -17.46
CA LYS A 55 5.49 -5.72 -17.87
C LYS A 55 6.08 -6.48 -16.67
N VAL A 56 6.27 -5.81 -15.53
CA VAL A 56 6.73 -6.43 -14.27
C VAL A 56 5.72 -7.48 -13.78
N MET A 57 4.43 -7.13 -13.77
CA MET A 57 3.37 -8.04 -13.34
C MET A 57 3.18 -9.22 -14.31
N ASP A 58 3.31 -8.99 -15.62
CA ASP A 58 3.20 -10.03 -16.65
C ASP A 58 4.37 -11.01 -16.60
N ALA A 59 5.55 -10.55 -16.17
CA ALA A 59 6.70 -11.41 -15.86
C ALA A 59 6.52 -12.24 -14.56
N GLY A 60 5.36 -12.15 -13.91
CA GLY A 60 5.00 -12.96 -12.75
C GLY A 60 5.40 -12.38 -11.39
N PHE A 61 5.86 -11.12 -11.34
CA PHE A 61 6.13 -10.43 -10.09
C PHE A 61 4.84 -9.79 -9.55
N ILE A 62 4.39 -10.25 -8.39
CA ILE A 62 3.14 -9.80 -7.76
C ILE A 62 3.38 -9.11 -6.41
N ASN A 63 4.58 -9.22 -5.85
CA ASN A 63 5.00 -8.53 -4.63
C ASN A 63 5.86 -7.34 -5.02
N LEU A 64 5.25 -6.16 -5.09
CA LEU A 64 5.88 -4.97 -5.66
C LEU A 64 6.32 -4.01 -4.56
N ILE A 65 7.60 -3.66 -4.53
CA ILE A 65 8.18 -2.72 -3.57
C ILE A 65 8.66 -1.49 -4.34
N PHE A 66 7.90 -0.41 -4.31
CA PHE A 66 8.26 0.84 -4.96
C PHE A 66 9.14 1.67 -4.04
N ASN A 67 10.41 1.84 -4.38
CA ASN A 67 11.28 2.79 -3.70
C ASN A 67 11.01 4.20 -4.25
N CYS A 68 10.46 5.05 -3.39
CA CYS A 68 10.03 6.41 -3.69
C CYS A 68 11.01 7.47 -3.14
N SER A 69 12.20 7.08 -2.67
CA SER A 69 13.18 8.01 -2.09
C SER A 69 13.61 9.11 -3.07
N SER A 70 13.62 8.81 -4.36
CA SER A 70 13.97 9.74 -5.45
C SER A 70 12.75 10.19 -6.28
N LEU A 71 11.53 9.89 -5.82
CA LEU A 71 10.29 10.34 -6.43
C LEU A 71 9.91 11.69 -5.84
N ASN A 72 10.12 12.76 -6.61
CA ASN A 72 9.98 14.14 -6.14
C ASN A 72 8.54 14.66 -6.21
N TYR A 73 7.68 13.99 -6.99
CA TYR A 73 6.30 14.40 -7.21
C TYR A 73 5.44 13.25 -7.72
N VAL A 74 4.18 13.24 -7.31
CA VAL A 74 3.14 12.40 -7.87
C VAL A 74 1.85 13.23 -8.06
N SER A 75 1.21 13.13 -9.22
CA SER A 75 -0.12 13.67 -9.47
C SER A 75 -1.23 12.72 -8.96
N SER A 76 -2.48 13.16 -9.01
CA SER A 76 -3.65 12.31 -8.73
C SER A 76 -3.74 11.10 -9.67
N THR A 77 -3.39 11.26 -10.95
CA THR A 77 -3.32 10.19 -11.95
C THR A 77 -2.17 9.22 -11.67
N GLY A 78 -1.04 9.72 -11.18
CA GLY A 78 0.06 8.89 -10.67
C GLY A 78 -0.37 8.01 -9.48
N ILE A 79 -1.04 8.60 -8.49
CA ILE A 79 -1.60 7.87 -7.33
C ILE A 79 -2.64 6.83 -7.78
N GLY A 80 -3.48 7.19 -8.75
CA GLY A 80 -4.41 6.26 -9.38
C GLY A 80 -3.72 5.02 -9.96
N SER A 81 -2.51 5.18 -10.53
CA SER A 81 -1.72 4.08 -11.09
C SER A 81 -1.29 3.07 -10.02
N PHE A 82 -0.80 3.53 -8.86
CA PHE A 82 -0.48 2.64 -7.73
C PHE A 82 -1.72 1.86 -7.25
N THR A 83 -2.88 2.52 -7.23
CA THR A 83 -4.14 1.89 -6.83
C THR A 83 -4.57 0.79 -7.81
N VAL A 84 -4.35 1.01 -9.11
CA VAL A 84 -4.57 0.00 -10.14
C VAL A 84 -3.67 -1.21 -9.91
N PHE A 85 -2.37 -1.02 -9.66
CA PHE A 85 -1.46 -2.14 -9.41
C PHE A 85 -1.86 -2.94 -8.18
N LEU A 86 -2.19 -2.27 -7.07
CA LEU A 86 -2.66 -2.92 -5.85
C LEU A 86 -3.90 -3.79 -6.11
N LYS A 87 -4.87 -3.27 -6.86
CA LYS A 87 -6.08 -4.02 -7.25
C LYS A 87 -5.78 -5.23 -8.15
N VAL A 88 -4.71 -5.19 -8.94
CA VAL A 88 -4.30 -6.30 -9.81
C VAL A 88 -3.56 -7.39 -9.04
N VAL A 89 -2.68 -7.02 -8.10
CA VAL A 89 -1.85 -8.01 -7.38
C VAL A 89 -2.55 -8.63 -6.17
N LYS A 90 -3.41 -7.90 -5.46
CA LYS A 90 -4.11 -8.41 -4.26
C LYS A 90 -4.90 -9.70 -4.53
N PRO A 91 -5.73 -9.81 -5.59
CA PRO A 91 -6.45 -11.05 -5.91
C PRO A 91 -5.54 -12.23 -6.26
N LYS A 92 -4.29 -11.96 -6.67
CA LYS A 92 -3.26 -12.96 -6.97
C LYS A 92 -2.47 -13.38 -5.72
N GLY A 93 -2.83 -12.87 -4.54
CA GLY A 93 -2.10 -13.09 -3.29
C GLY A 93 -0.83 -12.24 -3.14
N GLY A 94 -0.64 -11.25 -4.00
CA GLY A 94 0.47 -10.29 -3.92
C GLY A 94 0.09 -9.01 -3.17
N ASP A 95 1.05 -8.11 -3.02
CA ASP A 95 0.82 -6.80 -2.39
C ASP A 95 1.74 -5.71 -2.95
N VAL A 96 1.43 -4.46 -2.60
CA VAL A 96 2.23 -3.28 -2.93
C VAL A 96 2.76 -2.63 -1.66
N ILE A 97 4.06 -2.34 -1.63
CA ILE A 97 4.72 -1.53 -0.61
C ILE A 97 5.24 -0.24 -1.25
N LEU A 98 5.00 0.89 -0.58
CA LEU A 98 5.65 2.16 -0.87
C LEU A 98 6.78 2.36 0.16
N LEU A 99 8.02 2.30 -0.33
CA LEU A 99 9.24 2.39 0.48
C LEU A 99 9.81 3.81 0.38
N GLU A 100 10.20 4.38 1.52
CA GLU A 100 10.91 5.67 1.60
C GLU A 100 10.19 6.81 0.86
N ILE A 101 8.88 6.92 1.06
CA ILE A 101 8.08 7.99 0.44
C ILE A 101 8.55 9.36 0.93
N GLN A 102 8.87 10.27 0.00
CA GLN A 102 9.23 11.64 0.36
C GLN A 102 8.05 12.36 1.04
N PRO A 103 8.30 13.27 2.01
CA PRO A 103 7.25 13.96 2.74
C PRO A 103 6.21 14.66 1.85
N LYS A 104 6.66 15.33 0.79
CA LYS A 104 5.78 16.01 -0.17
C LYS A 104 4.88 15.05 -0.93
N VAL A 105 5.39 13.89 -1.32
CA VAL A 105 4.61 12.85 -2.00
C VAL A 105 3.61 12.22 -1.02
N TYR A 106 4.05 11.95 0.21
CA TYR A 106 3.20 11.40 1.26
C TYR A 106 2.02 12.32 1.60
N GLU A 107 2.24 13.63 1.65
CA GLU A 107 1.17 14.61 1.86
C GLU A 107 0.08 14.51 0.80
N VAL A 108 0.44 14.33 -0.47
CA VAL A 108 -0.56 14.13 -1.55
C VAL A 108 -1.35 12.83 -1.35
N PHE A 109 -0.69 11.74 -0.95
CA PHE A 109 -1.38 10.48 -0.61
C PHE A 109 -2.35 10.64 0.57
N GLN A 110 -1.97 11.43 1.59
CA GLN A 110 -2.78 11.70 2.77
C GLN A 110 -4.00 12.57 2.45
N LEU A 111 -3.80 13.67 1.72
CA LEU A 111 -4.87 14.60 1.32
C LEU A 111 -5.97 13.91 0.52
N LEU A 112 -5.59 12.92 -0.29
CA LEU A 112 -6.53 12.14 -1.09
C LEU A 112 -7.06 10.88 -0.38
N GLY A 113 -6.62 10.63 0.86
CA GLY A 113 -7.06 9.49 1.67
C GLY A 113 -6.58 8.12 1.17
N PHE A 114 -5.51 8.09 0.37
CA PHE A 114 -4.98 6.84 -0.21
C PHE A 114 -3.94 6.14 0.66
N SER A 115 -3.27 6.89 1.55
CA SER A 115 -2.23 6.36 2.44
C SER A 115 -2.67 5.12 3.23
N GLN A 116 -3.93 5.08 3.69
CA GLN A 116 -4.50 3.96 4.45
C GLN A 116 -4.61 2.64 3.67
N PHE A 117 -4.53 2.67 2.33
CA PHE A 117 -4.65 1.47 1.50
C PHE A 117 -3.29 0.85 1.17
N PHE A 118 -2.19 1.58 1.38
CA PHE A 118 -0.85 1.13 1.03
C PHE A 118 -0.06 0.77 2.28
N ASN A 119 0.73 -0.29 2.18
CA ASN A 119 1.76 -0.55 3.17
C ASN A 119 2.92 0.41 2.91
N ILE A 120 3.16 1.33 3.83
CA ILE A 120 4.25 2.31 3.72
C ILE A 120 5.34 1.91 4.72
N LYS A 121 6.58 1.76 4.23
CA LYS A 121 7.73 1.32 5.02
C LYS A 121 8.90 2.28 4.84
N SER A 122 9.78 2.32 5.83
CA SER A 122 10.93 3.21 5.83
C SER A 122 12.22 2.52 5.38
N THR A 123 12.28 1.18 5.45
CA THR A 123 13.49 0.42 5.10
C THR A 123 13.17 -0.80 4.23
N ALA A 124 14.16 -1.23 3.43
CA ALA A 124 14.02 -2.42 2.60
C ALA A 124 13.80 -3.68 3.45
N ASP A 125 14.42 -3.76 4.63
CA ASP A 125 14.26 -4.89 5.56
C ASP A 125 12.83 -4.99 6.08
N GLU A 126 12.20 -3.86 6.44
CA GLU A 126 10.78 -3.83 6.81
C GLU A 126 9.87 -4.28 5.66
N ALA A 127 10.21 -3.89 4.43
CA ALA A 127 9.45 -4.29 3.24
C ALA A 127 9.56 -5.79 2.97
N ILE A 128 10.75 -6.36 3.08
CA ILE A 128 10.98 -7.82 2.94
C ILE A 128 10.29 -8.58 4.08
N ALA A 129 10.44 -8.11 5.32
CA ALA A 129 9.81 -8.72 6.49
C ALA A 129 8.28 -8.76 6.38
N PHE A 130 7.66 -7.73 5.79
CA PHE A 130 6.21 -7.71 5.53
C PHE A 130 5.76 -8.91 4.70
N PHE A 131 6.49 -9.24 3.61
CA PHE A 131 6.15 -10.37 2.75
C PHE A 131 6.47 -11.72 3.39
N ASN A 132 7.55 -11.81 4.17
CA ASN A 132 7.92 -13.04 4.87
C ASN A 132 6.92 -13.42 5.97
N ASN A 133 6.29 -12.44 6.59
CA ASN A 133 5.29 -12.64 7.65
C ASN A 133 3.86 -12.84 7.10
N GLY A 134 3.72 -13.24 5.84
CA GLY A 134 2.43 -13.61 5.24
C GLY A 134 1.61 -12.43 4.70
N GLY A 135 2.24 -11.29 4.39
CA GLY A 135 1.58 -10.18 3.68
C GLY A 135 0.35 -9.62 4.39
N ALA A 136 0.28 -9.79 5.72
CA ALA A 136 -0.82 -9.28 6.52
C ALA A 136 -0.70 -7.76 6.59
N THR A 137 -1.43 -7.10 5.69
CA THR A 137 -1.77 -5.69 5.72
C THR A 137 -2.03 -5.28 7.18
N THR A 138 -1.20 -4.38 7.72
CA THR A 138 -1.56 -3.61 8.92
C THR A 138 -2.53 -2.48 8.53
N SER A 139 -3.49 -2.76 7.65
CA SER A 139 -4.80 -2.15 7.80
C SER A 139 -5.43 -2.91 8.94
N SER A 140 -5.49 -2.32 10.12
CA SER A 140 -6.27 -2.84 11.24
C SER A 140 -7.68 -3.17 10.71
N SER A 141 -7.91 -4.44 10.36
CA SER A 141 -9.23 -5.03 10.09
C SER A 141 -10.01 -5.16 11.39
N VAL A 142 -9.76 -4.25 12.33
CA VAL A 142 -10.44 -4.09 13.59
C VAL A 142 -11.92 -3.88 13.33
N PHE A 143 -12.27 -3.19 12.24
CA PHE A 143 -13.66 -2.94 11.86
C PHE A 143 -14.03 -3.65 10.54
N PRO A 144 -15.25 -4.20 10.42
CA PRO A 144 -16.32 -4.18 11.43
C PRO A 144 -16.09 -5.15 12.60
N LEU A 145 -16.21 -4.67 13.83
CA LEU A 145 -16.06 -5.47 15.06
C LEU A 145 -17.41 -5.82 15.65
N VAL A 146 -17.54 -7.02 16.21
CA VAL A 146 -18.66 -7.36 17.11
C VAL A 146 -18.13 -7.37 18.54
N ILE A 147 -18.51 -6.35 19.32
CA ILE A 147 -18.10 -6.17 20.72
C ILE A 147 -19.23 -6.52 21.69
N SER A 148 -18.87 -6.84 22.92
CA SER A 148 -19.83 -7.01 24.01
C SER A 148 -19.88 -5.76 24.89
N CYS A 149 -21.07 -5.33 25.27
CA CYS A 149 -21.25 -4.23 26.21
C CYS A 149 -20.71 -4.61 27.60
N LEU A 150 -19.80 -3.81 28.16
CA LEU A 150 -19.20 -4.04 29.48
C LEU A 150 -20.19 -3.99 30.66
N VAL A 151 -21.42 -3.51 30.45
CA VAL A 151 -22.45 -3.37 31.50
C VAL A 151 -23.50 -4.47 31.44
N CYS A 152 -23.87 -4.95 30.24
CA CYS A 152 -24.97 -5.92 30.08
C CYS A 152 -24.66 -7.09 29.14
N ASN A 153 -23.41 -7.21 28.66
CA ASN A 153 -22.93 -8.25 27.74
C ASN A 153 -23.65 -8.33 26.38
N LYS A 154 -24.52 -7.37 26.05
CA LYS A 154 -25.18 -7.32 24.74
C LYS A 154 -24.17 -7.12 23.63
N LYS A 155 -24.30 -7.85 22.52
CA LYS A 155 -23.45 -7.70 21.34
C LYS A 155 -23.81 -6.43 20.55
N LEU A 156 -22.80 -5.68 20.12
CA LEU A 156 -22.91 -4.51 19.24
C LEU A 156 -21.96 -4.64 18.08
N ARG A 157 -22.38 -4.20 16.89
CA ARG A 157 -21.52 -4.10 15.71
C ARG A 157 -20.99 -2.68 15.57
N ALA A 158 -19.68 -2.51 15.60
CA ALA A 158 -19.00 -1.26 15.34
C ALA A 158 -18.38 -1.29 13.94
N THR A 159 -18.66 -0.28 13.11
CA THR A 159 -18.10 -0.16 11.76
C THR A 159 -16.93 0.83 11.68
N LYS A 160 -16.63 1.53 12.77
CA LYS A 160 -15.55 2.51 12.92
C LYS A 160 -15.22 2.70 14.41
N SER A 161 -14.10 3.36 14.72
CA SER A 161 -13.80 3.85 16.06
C SER A 161 -14.77 4.96 16.48
N GLY A 162 -14.93 5.16 17.79
CA GLY A 162 -15.79 6.21 18.35
C GLY A 162 -16.70 5.73 19.49
N ARG A 163 -17.71 6.55 19.81
CA ARG A 163 -18.65 6.30 20.91
C ARG A 163 -19.92 5.60 20.41
N PHE A 164 -20.30 4.50 21.06
CA PHE A 164 -21.46 3.68 20.74
C PHE A 164 -22.38 3.54 21.95
N ARG A 165 -23.68 3.74 21.74
CA ARG A 165 -24.68 3.55 22.80
C ARG A 165 -25.22 2.12 22.77
N CYS A 166 -25.15 1.43 23.91
CA CYS A 166 -25.74 0.10 24.06
C CYS A 166 -27.27 0.14 23.92
N SER A 167 -27.84 -0.70 23.06
CA SER A 167 -29.30 -0.82 22.90
C SER A 167 -29.98 -1.59 24.04
N GLY A 168 -29.22 -2.18 24.97
CA GLY A 168 -29.74 -2.84 26.17
C GLY A 168 -29.78 -1.89 27.37
N CYS A 169 -28.60 -1.55 27.90
CA CYS A 169 -28.46 -0.76 29.13
C CYS A 169 -28.27 0.75 28.92
N ARG A 170 -28.24 1.23 27.67
CA ARG A 170 -27.98 2.65 27.31
C ARG A 170 -26.59 3.19 27.68
N SER A 171 -25.69 2.39 28.26
CA SER A 171 -24.30 2.79 28.53
C SER A 171 -23.56 3.17 27.25
N ILE A 172 -22.63 4.11 27.39
CA ILE A 172 -21.77 4.58 26.30
C ILE A 172 -20.45 3.79 26.35
N LEU A 173 -20.09 3.21 25.22
CA LEU A 173 -18.84 2.49 25.01
C LEU A 173 -17.97 3.32 24.07
N ALA A 174 -16.71 3.53 24.42
CA ALA A 174 -15.73 4.13 23.52
C ALA A 174 -14.86 3.02 22.92
N ILE A 175 -14.63 3.08 21.60
CA ILE A 175 -13.78 2.14 20.87
C ILE A 175 -12.67 2.92 20.20
N ASN A 176 -11.41 2.58 20.49
CA ASN A 176 -10.24 3.22 19.85
C ASN A 176 -9.94 2.60 18.47
N GLU A 177 -8.92 3.12 17.79
CA GLU A 177 -8.50 2.65 16.45
C GLU A 177 -7.93 1.22 16.46
N MET A 178 -7.57 0.70 17.64
CA MET A 178 -7.08 -0.66 17.84
C MET A 178 -8.20 -1.66 18.18
N GLY A 179 -9.44 -1.19 18.40
CA GLY A 179 -10.61 -2.05 18.71
C GLY A 179 -10.85 -2.29 20.18
N GLU A 180 -10.08 -1.66 21.05
CA GLU A 180 -10.24 -1.78 22.49
C GLU A 180 -11.48 -1.02 22.96
N VAL A 181 -12.25 -1.65 23.85
CA VAL A 181 -13.52 -1.12 24.34
C VAL A 181 -13.35 -0.63 25.78
N SER A 182 -13.73 0.62 26.03
CA SER A 182 -13.80 1.20 27.37
C SER A 182 -15.17 1.82 27.64
N LEU A 183 -15.46 2.10 28.91
CA LEU A 183 -16.63 2.90 29.31
C LEU A 183 -16.32 4.37 29.05
N GLY A 184 -17.22 5.06 28.33
CA GLY A 184 -17.01 6.45 27.88
C GLY A 184 -18.05 7.44 28.37
#